data_AF-Q6A346-F1
#
_entry.id   AF-Q6A346-F1
#
_cell.length_a   1.000
_cell.length_b   1.000
_cell.length_c   1.000
_cell.angle_alpha   90.00
_cell.angle_beta   90.00
_cell.angle_gamma   90.00
#
_symmetry.space_group_name_H-M   'P 1'
#
loop_
_entity.id
_entity.type
_entity.pdbx_description
1 polymer ?
#
loop_
_entity_poly.entity_id
_entity_poly.type
_entity_poly.pdbx_seq_one_letter_code
_entity_poly.pdbx_strand_id
1 'polypeptide(L)'
;MRILWIVAVCLIGVEGNLFQFAKMINGKLGAFSVWNYISYGCYCGWGGQGTPKDATDRCCFVHDCCYGRVRGCNPKLAIYSYSFKNGNIVCGKNNGCLRDICECDRVAANCFHQNKNTFNKNYRFLSSSRCRQTSEQC
;
A
#
# COMPACT_ATOMS: atom_id res chain seq x y z
N MET A 1 26.81 0.56 -40.35
CA MET A 1 25.44 0.03 -40.13
C MET A 1 25.43 -0.76 -38.83
N ARG A 2 24.36 -0.63 -38.03
CA ARG A 2 24.01 -1.45 -36.83
C ARG A 2 24.66 -1.11 -35.47
N ILE A 3 24.60 0.15 -35.01
CA ILE A 3 24.74 0.46 -33.56
C ILE A 3 23.52 1.24 -33.00
N LEU A 4 22.53 1.57 -33.83
CA LEU A 4 21.43 2.47 -33.49
C LEU A 4 20.15 1.80 -32.93
N TRP A 5 20.20 0.55 -32.44
CA TRP A 5 18.97 -0.20 -32.07
C TRP A 5 18.98 -0.89 -30.71
N ILE A 6 19.78 -0.45 -29.72
CA ILE A 6 19.75 -1.06 -28.37
C ILE A 6 19.28 -0.10 -27.26
N VAL A 7 19.07 1.19 -27.52
CA VAL A 7 18.61 2.14 -26.48
C VAL A 7 17.09 2.39 -26.50
N ALA A 8 16.30 1.45 -27.03
CA ALA A 8 14.84 1.58 -27.10
C ALA A 8 14.08 0.55 -26.23
N VAL A 9 14.71 0.04 -25.16
CA VAL A 9 14.07 -0.90 -24.21
C VAL A 9 14.22 -0.43 -22.75
N CYS A 10 14.07 0.87 -22.50
CA CYS A 10 13.95 1.40 -21.12
C CYS A 10 12.70 2.26 -20.90
N LEU A 11 11.75 2.29 -21.84
CA LEU A 11 10.48 3.03 -21.71
C LEU A 11 9.24 2.12 -21.72
N ILE A 12 9.39 0.86 -21.35
CA ILE A 12 8.21 0.06 -20.98
C ILE A 12 7.94 0.37 -19.50
N GLY A 13 7.33 1.52 -19.25
CA GLY A 13 6.82 1.89 -17.94
C GLY A 13 5.70 0.91 -17.54
N VAL A 14 6.05 -0.14 -16.80
CA VAL A 14 5.09 -0.99 -16.09
C VAL A 14 5.24 -0.73 -14.60
N GLU A 15 4.87 0.46 -14.15
CA GLU A 15 4.84 0.77 -12.72
C GLU A 15 3.43 1.18 -12.29
N GLY A 16 2.53 0.20 -12.19
CA GLY A 16 1.32 0.33 -11.38
C GLY A 16 0.93 -1.00 -10.77
N ASN A 17 0.94 -1.00 -9.45
CA ASN A 17 0.78 -2.10 -8.51
C ASN A 17 1.23 -1.54 -7.14
N LEU A 18 1.56 -2.39 -6.16
CA LEU A 18 2.15 -2.02 -4.87
C LEU A 18 3.25 -0.92 -4.93
N PHE A 19 3.94 -0.70 -6.05
CA PHE A 19 4.82 0.45 -6.27
C PHE A 19 4.12 1.82 -6.17
N GLN A 20 2.89 1.96 -6.69
CA GLN A 20 2.13 3.21 -6.57
C GLN A 20 1.71 3.47 -5.12
N PHE A 21 1.29 2.42 -4.41
CA PHE A 21 1.04 2.50 -2.98
C PHE A 21 2.31 2.90 -2.20
N ALA A 22 3.45 2.28 -2.51
CA ALA A 22 4.74 2.63 -1.93
C ALA A 22 5.10 4.12 -2.18
N LYS A 23 4.85 4.64 -3.39
CA LYS A 23 5.02 6.06 -3.71
C LYS A 23 4.09 6.95 -2.89
N MET A 24 2.83 6.55 -2.64
CA MET A 24 1.92 7.29 -1.77
C MET A 24 2.41 7.34 -0.32
N ILE A 25 2.85 6.21 0.24
CA ILE A 25 3.41 6.12 1.59
C ILE A 25 4.63 7.03 1.70
N ASN A 26 5.59 6.89 0.76
CA ASN A 26 6.80 7.71 0.75
C ASN A 26 6.49 9.20 0.58
N GLY A 27 5.53 9.57 -0.25
CA GLY A 27 5.10 10.96 -0.42
C GLY A 27 4.43 11.55 0.83
N LYS A 28 3.78 10.72 1.66
CA LYS A 28 3.13 11.16 2.90
C LYS A 28 4.05 11.18 4.12
N LEU A 29 5.01 10.28 4.19
CA LEU A 29 5.82 10.06 5.40
C LEU A 29 7.29 10.44 5.23
N GLY A 30 7.75 10.64 3.99
CA GLY A 30 9.14 10.88 3.65
C GLY A 30 9.75 9.73 2.86
N ALA A 31 10.87 9.99 2.18
CA ALA A 31 11.57 9.01 1.36
C ALA A 31 11.87 7.72 2.17
N PHE A 32 11.72 6.57 1.50
CA PHE A 32 12.00 5.24 2.08
C PHE A 32 11.10 4.83 3.27
N SER A 33 10.06 5.59 3.61
CA SER A 33 9.14 5.25 4.70
C SER A 33 8.41 3.92 4.50
N VAL A 34 8.18 3.51 3.25
CA VAL A 34 7.53 2.22 2.91
C VAL A 34 8.19 1.01 3.60
N TRP A 35 9.51 1.03 3.81
CA TRP A 35 10.22 -0.08 4.46
C TRP A 35 9.77 -0.35 5.89
N ASN A 36 9.18 0.64 6.55
CA ASN A 36 8.63 0.46 7.90
C ASN A 36 7.32 -0.34 7.92
N TYR A 37 6.64 -0.47 6.79
CA TYR A 37 5.29 -1.07 6.69
C TYR A 37 5.25 -2.38 5.87
N ILE A 38 6.35 -2.80 5.25
CA ILE A 38 6.41 -4.06 4.45
C ILE A 38 6.28 -5.31 5.34
N SER A 39 6.60 -5.21 6.63
CA SER A 39 6.40 -6.26 7.61
C SER A 39 6.24 -5.61 8.98
N TYR A 40 5.00 -5.25 9.30
CA TYR A 40 4.65 -4.58 10.55
C TYR A 40 3.36 -5.18 11.11
N GLY A 41 3.38 -5.51 12.40
CA GLY A 41 2.20 -6.06 13.05
C GLY A 41 1.75 -7.39 12.42
N CYS A 42 0.46 -7.63 12.41
CA CYS A 42 -0.14 -8.86 11.90
C CYS A 42 -0.75 -8.72 10.51
N TYR A 43 -0.94 -7.50 10.00
CA TYR A 43 -1.61 -7.24 8.73
C TYR A 43 -0.72 -6.53 7.72
N CYS A 44 0.19 -5.64 8.14
CA CYS A 44 1.05 -4.96 7.15
C CYS A 44 2.10 -5.92 6.57
N GLY A 45 1.92 -6.29 5.29
CA GLY A 45 2.84 -7.13 4.54
C GLY A 45 2.30 -8.53 4.24
N TRP A 46 3.05 -9.56 4.63
CA TRP A 46 2.74 -10.97 4.38
C TRP A 46 1.78 -11.61 5.40
N GLY A 47 1.12 -10.79 6.22
CA GLY A 47 0.25 -11.22 7.31
C GLY A 47 -1.18 -11.52 6.85
N GLY A 48 -2.17 -11.08 7.64
CA GLY A 48 -3.60 -11.24 7.35
C GLY A 48 -4.37 -12.09 8.36
N GLN A 49 -3.85 -12.28 9.57
CA GLN A 49 -4.49 -13.10 10.60
C GLN A 49 -4.33 -12.53 12.01
N GLY A 50 -5.20 -12.93 12.92
CA GLY A 50 -5.19 -12.44 14.30
C GLY A 50 -5.82 -11.06 14.44
N THR A 51 -5.38 -10.30 15.43
CA THR A 51 -5.93 -8.96 15.70
C THR A 51 -4.87 -7.89 15.43
N PRO A 52 -5.24 -6.73 14.86
CA PRO A 52 -4.33 -5.61 14.68
C PRO A 52 -3.66 -5.21 16.00
N LYS A 53 -2.34 -4.99 15.98
CA LYS A 53 -1.55 -4.71 17.21
C LYS A 53 -1.59 -3.26 17.67
N ASP A 54 -1.83 -2.34 16.75
CA ASP A 54 -2.02 -0.93 17.04
C ASP A 54 -2.77 -0.24 15.89
N ALA A 55 -2.85 1.08 15.95
CA ALA A 55 -3.52 1.88 14.94
C ALA A 55 -2.84 1.80 13.56
N THR A 56 -1.52 1.61 13.49
CA THR A 56 -0.79 1.44 12.22
C THR A 56 -1.14 0.11 11.58
N ASP A 57 -1.11 -0.98 12.34
CA ASP A 57 -1.48 -2.32 11.88
C ASP A 57 -2.97 -2.38 11.48
N ARG A 58 -3.82 -1.62 12.18
CA ARG A 58 -5.25 -1.46 11.83
C ARG A 58 -5.44 -0.77 10.48
N CYS A 59 -4.58 0.17 10.09
CA CYS A 59 -4.62 0.74 8.74
C CYS A 59 -4.43 -0.35 7.66
N CYS A 60 -3.55 -1.32 7.90
CA CYS A 60 -3.30 -2.44 6.98
C CYS A 60 -4.46 -3.44 6.96
N PHE A 61 -5.06 -3.74 8.12
CA PHE A 61 -6.28 -4.55 8.16
C PHE A 61 -7.41 -3.93 7.33
N VAL A 62 -7.66 -2.62 7.51
CA VAL A 62 -8.68 -1.91 6.72
C VAL A 62 -8.33 -1.88 5.24
N HIS A 63 -7.04 -1.74 4.91
CA HIS A 63 -6.53 -1.81 3.53
C HIS A 63 -6.78 -3.18 2.89
N ASP A 64 -6.48 -4.28 3.60
CA ASP A 64 -6.75 -5.65 3.17
C ASP A 64 -8.25 -5.88 2.95
N CYS A 65 -9.10 -5.43 3.88
CA CYS A 65 -10.56 -5.48 3.72
C CYS A 65 -11.06 -4.64 2.54
N CYS A 66 -10.41 -3.52 2.24
CA CYS A 66 -10.72 -2.71 1.07
C CYS A 66 -10.37 -3.48 -0.20
N TYR A 67 -9.16 -4.04 -0.28
CA TYR A 67 -8.70 -4.87 -1.40
C TYR A 67 -9.58 -6.11 -1.61
N GLY A 68 -10.03 -6.78 -0.53
CA GLY A 68 -10.90 -7.95 -0.61
C GLY A 68 -12.29 -7.67 -1.21
N ARG A 69 -12.74 -6.40 -1.17
CA ARG A 69 -14.02 -5.97 -1.77
C ARG A 69 -13.89 -5.57 -3.24
N VAL A 70 -12.68 -5.31 -3.73
CA VAL A 70 -12.44 -4.95 -5.14
C VAL A 70 -12.79 -6.14 -6.04
N ARG A 71 -13.58 -5.90 -7.08
CA ARG A 71 -13.97 -6.90 -8.09
C ARG A 71 -13.57 -6.42 -9.49
N GLY A 72 -13.23 -7.33 -10.39
CA GLY A 72 -12.96 -7.01 -11.79
C GLY A 72 -11.52 -6.56 -12.11
N CYS A 73 -10.66 -6.38 -11.11
CA CYS A 73 -9.21 -6.27 -11.33
C CYS A 73 -8.41 -6.76 -10.10
N ASN A 74 -7.11 -6.99 -10.30
CA ASN A 74 -6.20 -7.40 -9.24
C ASN A 74 -5.60 -6.15 -8.55
N PRO A 75 -5.91 -5.89 -7.26
CA PRO A 75 -5.45 -4.69 -6.56
C PRO A 75 -3.94 -4.61 -6.39
N LYS A 76 -3.25 -5.75 -6.44
CA LYS A 76 -1.79 -5.83 -6.37
C LYS A 76 -1.10 -5.66 -7.72
N LEU A 77 -1.83 -5.56 -8.84
CA LEU A 77 -1.24 -5.47 -10.19
C LEU A 77 -1.82 -4.34 -11.05
N ALA A 78 -2.97 -3.79 -10.68
CA ALA A 78 -3.63 -2.79 -11.50
C ALA A 78 -2.95 -1.42 -11.36
N ILE A 79 -2.81 -0.73 -12.51
CA ILE A 79 -2.28 0.63 -12.60
C ILE A 79 -3.45 1.61 -12.53
N TYR A 80 -3.40 2.57 -11.61
CA TYR A 80 -4.40 3.63 -11.51
C TYR A 80 -3.77 5.02 -11.62
N SER A 81 -4.56 6.03 -11.96
CA SER A 81 -4.13 7.42 -12.00
C SER A 81 -4.26 8.09 -10.63
N TYR A 82 -3.24 8.81 -10.20
CA TYR A 82 -3.28 9.65 -9.00
C TYR A 82 -2.29 10.81 -9.10
N SER A 83 -2.41 11.78 -8.20
CA SER A 83 -1.50 12.92 -8.09
C SER A 83 -1.37 13.37 -6.64
N PHE A 84 -0.33 14.16 -6.34
CA PHE A 84 -0.24 14.92 -5.10
C PHE A 84 -0.61 16.38 -5.36
N LYS A 85 -1.56 16.92 -4.60
CA LYS A 85 -1.96 18.34 -4.61
C LYS A 85 -1.88 18.88 -3.19
N ASN A 86 -1.01 19.87 -2.95
CA ASN A 86 -0.81 20.49 -1.64
C ASN A 86 -0.60 19.45 -0.51
N GLY A 87 0.25 18.44 -0.76
CA GLY A 87 0.52 17.36 0.21
C GLY A 87 -0.61 16.32 0.35
N ASN A 88 -1.71 16.44 -0.40
CA ASN A 88 -2.82 15.51 -0.39
C ASN A 88 -2.78 14.60 -1.62
N ILE A 89 -3.01 13.31 -1.41
CA ILE A 89 -3.17 12.34 -2.48
C ILE A 89 -4.57 12.53 -3.08
N VAL A 90 -4.65 12.67 -4.40
CA VAL A 90 -5.88 12.81 -5.15
C VAL A 90 -5.92 11.73 -6.22
N CYS A 91 -6.89 10.81 -6.11
CA CYS A 91 -7.14 9.81 -7.14
C CYS A 91 -7.66 10.48 -8.42
N GLY A 92 -7.04 10.16 -9.54
CA GLY A 92 -7.32 10.75 -10.85
C GLY A 92 -8.59 10.23 -11.49
N LYS A 93 -8.65 10.34 -12.83
CA LYS A 93 -9.75 9.79 -13.64
C LYS A 93 -9.61 8.27 -13.74
N ASN A 94 -10.08 7.58 -12.70
CA ASN A 94 -10.18 6.13 -12.62
C ASN A 94 -11.64 5.71 -12.70
N ASN A 95 -11.94 4.55 -13.29
CA ASN A 95 -13.27 3.97 -13.38
C ASN A 95 -13.33 2.59 -12.72
N GLY A 96 -14.52 2.22 -12.22
CA GLY A 96 -14.77 0.94 -11.56
C GLY A 96 -13.68 0.59 -10.55
N CYS A 97 -13.15 -0.62 -10.68
CA CYS A 97 -12.21 -1.19 -9.73
C CYS A 97 -10.89 -0.41 -9.60
N LEU A 98 -10.42 0.30 -10.64
CA LEU A 98 -9.22 1.15 -10.56
C LEU A 98 -9.42 2.33 -9.60
N ARG A 99 -10.65 2.85 -9.53
CA ARG A 99 -11.00 3.91 -8.59
C ARG A 99 -10.96 3.38 -7.16
N ASP A 100 -11.54 2.21 -6.95
CA ASP A 100 -11.59 1.57 -5.63
C ASP A 100 -10.19 1.29 -5.09
N ILE A 101 -9.30 0.72 -5.90
CA ILE A 101 -7.91 0.44 -5.50
C ILE A 101 -7.17 1.72 -5.11
N CYS A 102 -7.27 2.77 -5.94
CA CYS A 102 -6.64 4.05 -5.63
C CYS A 102 -7.16 4.63 -4.30
N GLU A 103 -8.46 4.53 -4.05
CA GLU A 103 -9.05 5.00 -2.79
C GLU A 103 -8.60 4.16 -1.59
N CYS A 104 -8.49 2.83 -1.73
CA CYS A 104 -7.91 1.96 -0.71
C CYS A 104 -6.48 2.42 -0.33
N ASP A 105 -5.62 2.62 -1.33
CA ASP A 105 -4.22 3.03 -1.13
C ASP A 105 -4.12 4.45 -0.56
N ARG A 106 -4.95 5.38 -1.06
CA ARG A 106 -5.03 6.75 -0.55
C ARG A 106 -5.41 6.78 0.92
N VAL A 107 -6.44 6.03 1.31
CA VAL A 107 -6.92 5.97 2.69
C VAL A 107 -5.86 5.35 3.59
N ALA A 108 -5.24 4.25 3.18
CA ALA A 108 -4.17 3.61 3.94
C ALA A 108 -2.95 4.51 4.14
N ALA A 109 -2.46 5.18 3.08
CA ALA A 109 -1.32 6.10 3.18
C ALA A 109 -1.60 7.30 4.10
N ASN A 110 -2.82 7.85 4.08
CA ASN A 110 -3.24 8.88 5.02
C ASN A 110 -3.34 8.34 6.46
N CYS A 111 -3.87 7.14 6.64
CA CYS A 111 -3.98 6.49 7.93
C CYS A 111 -2.60 6.27 8.57
N PHE A 112 -1.59 5.84 7.80
CA PHE A 112 -0.22 5.75 8.29
C PHE A 112 0.35 7.11 8.70
N HIS A 113 0.10 8.16 7.91
CA HIS A 113 0.53 9.51 8.28
C HIS A 113 -0.12 10.01 9.58
N GLN A 114 -1.41 9.75 9.77
CA GLN A 114 -2.14 10.11 11.00
C GLN A 114 -1.58 9.38 12.22
N ASN A 115 -1.20 8.11 12.07
CA ASN A 115 -0.70 7.27 13.17
C ASN A 115 0.83 7.23 13.29
N LYS A 116 1.56 8.08 12.56
CA LYS A 116 3.03 8.07 12.55
C LYS A 116 3.67 8.27 13.92
N ASN A 117 2.99 9.01 14.80
CA ASN A 117 3.48 9.32 16.15
C ASN A 117 3.33 8.15 17.13
N THR A 118 2.43 7.20 16.84
CA THR A 118 2.22 5.99 17.65
C THR A 118 2.88 4.76 17.03
N PHE A 119 3.68 4.94 15.97
CA PHE A 119 4.41 3.86 15.31
C PHE A 119 5.37 3.18 16.30
N ASN A 120 5.26 1.86 16.40
CA ASN A 120 6.05 1.06 17.33
C ASN A 120 7.03 0.14 16.59
N LYS A 121 8.32 0.46 16.65
CA LYS A 121 9.39 -0.31 16.01
C LYS A 121 9.42 -1.79 16.43
N ASN A 122 8.91 -2.15 17.61
CA ASN A 122 8.88 -3.54 18.11
C ASN A 122 7.88 -4.44 17.37
N TYR A 123 6.98 -3.85 16.57
CA TYR A 123 6.06 -4.58 15.70
C TYR A 123 6.61 -4.77 14.29
N ARG A 124 7.77 -4.20 13.94
CA ARG A 124 8.45 -4.59 12.72
C ARG A 124 8.91 -6.04 12.81
N PHE A 125 8.71 -6.80 11.73
CA PHE A 125 9.05 -8.23 11.66
C PHE A 125 8.44 -9.05 12.82
N LEU A 126 7.19 -8.72 13.17
CA LEU A 126 6.45 -9.40 14.22
C LEU A 126 6.34 -10.90 13.92
N SER A 127 6.78 -11.75 14.86
CA SER A 127 6.63 -13.20 14.72
C SER A 127 5.15 -13.60 14.57
N SER A 128 4.86 -14.50 13.63
CA SER A 128 3.52 -15.03 13.37
C SER A 128 2.88 -15.70 14.58
N SER A 129 3.69 -16.20 15.53
CA SER A 129 3.20 -16.75 16.80
C SER A 129 2.42 -15.72 17.63
N ARG A 130 2.76 -14.42 17.50
CA ARG A 130 2.07 -13.31 18.17
C ARG A 130 0.78 -12.87 17.45
N CYS A 131 0.44 -13.49 16.32
CA CYS A 131 -0.73 -13.22 15.48
C CYS A 131 -1.69 -14.43 15.38
N ARG A 132 -1.76 -15.26 16.44
CA ARG A 132 -2.60 -16.48 16.49
C ARG A 132 -3.97 -16.29 17.13
N GLN A 133 -4.33 -15.04 17.47
CA GLN A 133 -5.67 -14.74 17.95
C GLN A 133 -6.71 -15.03 16.85
N THR A 134 -7.99 -15.09 17.20
CA THR A 134 -9.06 -15.15 16.20
C THR A 134 -8.96 -13.94 15.29
N SER A 135 -8.95 -14.18 13.98
CA SER A 135 -8.82 -13.11 12.98
C SER A 135 -10.00 -12.15 13.04
N GLU A 136 -9.70 -10.85 13.00
CA GLU A 136 -10.73 -9.81 12.87
C GLU A 136 -11.43 -9.94 11.51
N GLN A 137 -12.75 -9.78 11.48
CA GLN A 137 -13.56 -9.87 10.26
C GLN A 137 -13.67 -8.51 9.58
N CYS A 138 -13.50 -8.53 8.25
CA CYS A 138 -14.07 -7.52 7.37
C CYS A 138 -15.60 -7.69 7.32
#